data_AF-V9L8Z9-F1
#
_entry.id   AF-V9L8Z9-F1
#
_cell.length_a   1.000
_cell.length_b   1.000
_cell.length_c   1.000
_cell.angle_alpha   90.00
_cell.angle_beta   90.00
_cell.angle_gamma   90.00
#
_symmetry.space_group_name_H-M   'P 1'
#
loop_
_entity.id
_entity.type
_entity.pdbx_description
1 polymer ?
#
loop_
_entity_poly.entity_id
_entity_poly.type
_entity_poly.pdbx_seq_one_letter_code
_entity_poly.pdbx_strand_id
1 'polypeptide(L)'
;MESLPGDVRSLITDLETFALEVLKGENLSKKAKEKKDALLKKLKDVKASYPQEFQEKEASDDSDNYEEPLADTISMTSERFDNQDEASPDVQRAPPIPAQELPQVLKTGYLEKRRKDHSFFGSEWQKRWCALSNNVFYYYGTEKDKQQKGEFAIDGYIVQLINSLRKDGKKDCCFELCAPEKRLYQFAAATPQEAEEWVEQLQFVLKDRESGMIPVDDDDEETYDDVDTSVDTNVKTFQTNQEPIDDDIYEELPEEEENSSVPIASSSIEVEKMSQHNSGSLTG
;
A
#
# COMPACT_ATOMS: atom_id res chain seq x y z
N MET A 1 -37.07 -6.82 -5.10
CA MET A 1 -36.96 -5.47 -4.53
C MET A 1 -35.60 -4.98 -4.96
N GLU A 2 -35.54 -3.90 -5.75
CA GLU A 2 -34.28 -3.39 -6.31
C GLU A 2 -33.39 -2.85 -5.17
N SER A 3 -32.12 -3.22 -5.16
CA SER A 3 -31.11 -2.69 -4.23
C SER A 3 -30.87 -1.21 -4.52
N LEU A 4 -30.63 -0.41 -3.48
CA LEU A 4 -30.34 1.01 -3.67
C LEU A 4 -28.93 1.18 -4.26
N PRO A 5 -28.74 2.06 -5.26
CA PRO A 5 -27.39 2.43 -5.69
C PRO A 5 -26.58 3.00 -4.53
N GLY A 6 -25.29 2.63 -4.43
CA GLY A 6 -24.39 3.06 -3.35
C GLY A 6 -24.33 4.59 -3.18
N ASP A 7 -24.35 5.32 -4.28
CA ASP A 7 -24.35 6.80 -4.28
C ASP A 7 -25.60 7.37 -3.60
N VAL A 8 -26.77 6.75 -3.80
CA VAL A 8 -28.04 7.17 -3.20
C VAL A 8 -28.03 6.86 -1.69
N ARG A 9 -27.49 5.70 -1.31
CA ARG A 9 -27.32 5.31 0.09
C ARG A 9 -26.39 6.28 0.84
N SER A 10 -25.28 6.66 0.21
CA SER A 10 -24.35 7.66 0.75
C SER A 10 -25.05 9.00 0.93
N LEU A 11 -25.76 9.48 -0.09
CA LEU A 11 -26.52 10.73 -0.04
C LEU A 11 -27.57 10.76 1.09
N ILE A 12 -28.31 9.68 1.30
CA ILE A 12 -29.31 9.57 2.37
C ILE A 12 -28.63 9.69 3.75
N THR A 13 -27.45 9.10 3.91
CA THR A 13 -26.68 9.15 5.15
C THR A 13 -26.12 10.55 5.39
N ASP A 14 -25.55 11.17 4.36
CA ASP A 14 -25.08 12.56 4.37
C ASP A 14 -26.19 13.53 4.78
N LEU A 15 -27.38 13.43 4.18
CA LEU A 15 -28.52 14.30 4.51
C LEU A 15 -29.00 14.14 5.97
N GLU A 16 -28.89 12.93 6.53
CA GLU A 16 -29.24 12.69 7.92
C GLU A 16 -28.21 13.32 8.87
N THR A 17 -26.92 13.15 8.58
CA THR A 17 -25.83 13.79 9.33
C THR A 17 -25.93 15.30 9.26
N PHE A 18 -26.26 15.90 8.11
CA PHE A 18 -26.52 17.33 7.99
C PHE A 18 -27.60 17.80 8.95
N ALA A 19 -28.74 17.10 8.93
CA ALA A 19 -29.89 17.45 9.72
C ALA A 19 -29.57 17.31 11.22
N LEU A 20 -28.84 16.27 11.62
CA LEU A 20 -28.58 15.95 13.02
C LEU A 20 -27.38 16.67 13.64
N GLU A 21 -26.33 16.95 12.88
CA GLU A 21 -25.07 17.47 13.39
C GLU A 21 -24.90 18.95 13.02
N VAL A 22 -24.94 19.28 11.72
CA VAL A 22 -24.70 20.66 11.25
C VAL A 22 -25.82 21.59 11.70
N LEU A 23 -27.07 21.20 11.43
CA LEU A 23 -28.25 21.98 11.79
C LEU A 23 -28.59 21.93 13.31
N LYS A 24 -27.80 21.27 14.15
CA LYS A 24 -28.01 21.24 15.61
C LYS A 24 -27.42 22.47 16.32
N GLY A 25 -26.32 23.00 15.80
CA GLY A 25 -25.65 24.19 16.34
C GLY A 25 -26.17 25.52 15.78
N GLU A 26 -26.99 25.51 14.73
CA GLU A 26 -27.46 26.72 14.07
C GLU A 26 -28.73 27.33 14.67
N ASN A 27 -28.82 28.67 14.63
CA ASN A 27 -30.02 29.42 15.01
C ASN A 27 -31.09 29.32 13.92
N LEU A 28 -31.80 28.18 13.90
CA LEU A 28 -32.85 27.91 12.95
C LEU A 28 -34.16 28.62 13.31
N SER A 29 -34.80 29.22 12.30
CA SER A 29 -36.19 29.69 12.42
C SER A 29 -37.15 28.53 12.72
N LYS A 30 -38.32 28.83 13.31
CA LYS A 30 -39.35 27.81 13.60
C LYS A 30 -39.71 26.97 12.37
N LYS A 31 -39.88 27.63 11.22
CA LYS A 31 -40.18 26.99 9.92
C LYS A 31 -39.03 26.10 9.42
N ALA A 32 -37.78 26.46 9.71
CA ALA A 32 -36.62 25.66 9.35
C ALA A 32 -36.49 24.40 10.23
N LYS A 33 -36.79 24.51 11.54
CA LYS A 33 -36.85 23.35 12.45
C LYS A 33 -37.93 22.36 12.03
N GLU A 34 -39.14 22.84 11.74
CA GLU A 34 -40.23 21.98 11.24
C GLU A 34 -39.86 21.25 9.93
N LYS A 35 -39.16 21.94 9.01
CA LYS A 35 -38.66 21.31 7.78
C LYS A 35 -37.55 20.31 8.02
N LYS A 36 -36.62 20.58 8.95
CA LYS A 36 -35.57 19.66 9.38
C LYS A 36 -36.18 18.39 9.96
N ASP A 37 -37.16 18.51 10.85
CA ASP A 37 -37.82 17.35 11.47
C ASP A 37 -38.61 16.54 10.44
N ALA A 38 -39.30 17.21 9.52
CA ALA A 38 -39.99 16.55 8.41
C ALA A 38 -39.04 15.83 7.45
N LEU A 39 -37.88 16.42 7.17
CA LEU A 39 -36.82 15.79 6.37
C LEU A 39 -36.28 14.54 7.07
N LEU A 40 -35.96 14.66 8.36
CA LEU A 40 -35.43 13.54 9.16
C LEU A 40 -36.43 12.38 9.24
N LYS A 41 -37.73 12.69 9.39
CA LYS A 41 -38.78 11.67 9.33
C LYS A 41 -38.80 10.94 7.98
N LYS A 42 -38.75 11.68 6.87
CA LYS A 42 -38.70 11.09 5.52
C LYS A 42 -37.47 10.22 5.31
N LEU A 43 -36.30 10.65 5.80
CA LEU A 43 -35.07 9.86 5.71
C LEU A 43 -35.20 8.55 6.49
N LYS A 44 -35.79 8.57 7.69
CA LYS A 44 -36.10 7.36 8.47
C LYS A 44 -37.08 6.43 7.76
N ASP A 45 -38.16 6.98 7.18
CA ASP A 45 -39.15 6.20 6.42
C ASP A 45 -38.52 5.53 5.18
N VAL A 46 -37.62 6.24 4.49
CA VAL A 46 -36.84 5.69 3.36
C VAL A 46 -35.91 4.58 3.86
N LYS A 47 -35.15 4.78 4.94
CA LYS A 47 -34.29 3.74 5.51
C LYS A 47 -35.06 2.49 5.93
N ALA A 48 -36.24 2.67 6.54
CA ALA A 48 -37.13 1.58 6.92
C ALA A 48 -37.72 0.82 5.72
N SER A 49 -37.78 1.46 4.55
CA SER A 49 -38.20 0.82 3.29
C SER A 49 -37.10 -0.05 2.67
N TYR A 50 -35.84 0.11 3.11
CA TYR A 50 -34.68 -0.65 2.64
C TYR A 50 -33.84 -1.22 3.80
N PRO A 51 -34.41 -2.06 4.68
CA PRO A 51 -33.72 -2.54 5.87
C PRO A 51 -32.48 -3.37 5.53
N GLN A 52 -32.51 -4.12 4.42
CA GLN A 52 -31.38 -4.90 3.91
C GLN A 52 -30.15 -4.07 3.55
N GLU A 53 -30.35 -2.79 3.20
CA GLU A 53 -29.26 -1.87 2.87
C GLU A 53 -28.72 -1.26 4.16
N PHE A 54 -29.59 -0.74 5.02
CA PHE A 54 -29.17 0.06 6.18
C PHE A 54 -28.93 -0.73 7.48
N GLN A 55 -29.09 -2.06 7.48
CA GLN A 55 -28.66 -2.91 8.59
C GLN A 55 -27.14 -3.10 8.56
N GLU A 56 -26.44 -2.40 9.45
CA GLU A 56 -25.15 -2.88 9.93
C GLU A 56 -25.37 -4.28 10.52
N LYS A 57 -24.47 -5.22 10.22
CA LYS A 57 -24.42 -6.53 10.87
C LYS A 57 -24.25 -6.30 12.38
N GLU A 58 -25.35 -6.16 13.09
CA GLU A 58 -25.42 -6.34 14.53
C GLU A 58 -25.29 -7.84 14.77
N ALA A 59 -24.05 -8.28 14.98
CA ALA A 59 -23.84 -9.51 15.72
C ALA A 59 -24.34 -9.26 17.15
N SER A 60 -25.39 -9.99 17.50
CA SER A 60 -25.89 -10.26 18.85
C SER A 60 -24.87 -10.03 19.97
N ASP A 61 -25.17 -9.23 20.98
CA ASP A 61 -25.84 -9.68 22.23
C ASP A 61 -25.86 -8.54 23.28
N ASP A 62 -26.96 -8.50 24.03
CA ASP A 62 -27.22 -7.95 25.37
C ASP A 62 -26.80 -6.55 25.88
N SER A 63 -27.81 -5.92 26.50
CA SER A 63 -27.81 -5.00 27.66
C SER A 63 -27.26 -3.55 27.59
N ASP A 64 -28.23 -2.65 27.83
CA ASP A 64 -28.22 -1.44 28.67
C ASP A 64 -27.44 -0.17 28.27
N ASN A 65 -28.26 0.79 27.81
CA ASN A 65 -28.30 2.21 28.18
C ASN A 65 -27.19 2.75 29.12
N TYR A 66 -26.19 3.39 28.53
CA TYR A 66 -25.43 4.48 29.14
C TYR A 66 -25.20 5.57 28.08
N GLU A 67 -25.69 6.79 28.34
CA GLU A 67 -25.27 7.98 27.61
C GLU A 67 -23.80 8.30 27.99
N GLU A 68 -22.90 8.33 27.00
CA GLU A 68 -21.56 8.93 27.13
C GLU A 68 -21.14 9.68 25.85
N PRO A 69 -20.18 10.63 25.94
CA PRO A 69 -20.19 11.86 25.15
C PRO A 69 -19.61 11.73 23.73
N LEU A 70 -20.23 12.49 22.83
CA LEU A 70 -20.04 12.60 21.37
C LEU A 70 -18.71 13.27 20.94
N ALA A 71 -17.56 12.89 21.51
CA ALA A 71 -16.27 13.47 21.10
C ALA A 71 -15.47 12.59 20.11
N ASP A 72 -15.67 11.26 20.11
CA ASP A 72 -14.81 10.34 19.35
C ASP A 72 -15.48 9.71 18.10
N THR A 73 -16.75 10.02 17.84
CA THR A 73 -17.49 9.42 16.71
C THR A 73 -17.06 9.95 15.34
N ILE A 74 -16.41 11.11 15.26
CA ILE A 74 -15.95 11.71 14.00
C ILE A 74 -14.79 10.91 13.38
N SER A 75 -13.94 10.28 14.22
CA SER A 75 -12.91 9.36 13.72
C SER A 75 -13.54 8.09 13.14
N MET A 76 -14.52 7.52 13.84
CA MET A 76 -15.13 6.24 13.46
C MET A 76 -16.00 6.31 12.20
N THR A 77 -16.63 7.45 11.91
CA THR A 77 -17.41 7.60 10.67
C THR A 77 -16.51 7.70 9.45
N SER A 78 -15.39 8.43 9.54
CA SER A 78 -14.36 8.54 8.48
C SER A 78 -13.80 7.17 8.06
N GLU A 79 -13.72 6.22 8.99
CA GLU A 79 -13.22 4.87 8.72
C GLU A 79 -14.24 3.95 8.03
N ARG A 80 -15.54 4.13 8.28
CA ARG A 80 -16.61 3.29 7.67
C ARG A 80 -16.78 3.54 6.17
N PHE A 81 -16.48 4.76 5.69
CA PHE A 81 -16.67 5.12 4.28
C PHE A 81 -15.54 4.68 3.34
N ASP A 82 -14.32 4.45 3.84
CA ASP A 82 -13.18 4.09 2.98
C ASP A 82 -13.25 2.63 2.50
N ASN A 83 -13.82 1.73 3.32
CA ASN A 83 -13.93 0.31 2.99
C ASN A 83 -14.90 -0.01 1.83
N GLN A 84 -15.77 0.95 1.48
CA GLN A 84 -16.80 0.81 0.46
C GLN A 84 -16.44 1.55 -0.86
N ASP A 85 -15.38 2.36 -0.85
CA ASP A 85 -14.94 3.19 -1.98
C ASP A 85 -14.12 2.39 -3.02
N GLU A 86 -13.59 1.22 -2.66
CA GLU A 86 -12.84 0.27 -3.50
C GLU A 86 -13.66 -1.00 -3.78
N ALA A 87 -14.95 -0.86 -4.10
CA ALA A 87 -15.83 -1.96 -4.45
C ALA A 87 -16.30 -1.84 -5.91
N SER A 88 -15.36 -1.92 -6.85
CA SER A 88 -15.66 -2.51 -8.16
C SER A 88 -15.70 -4.03 -7.97
N PRO A 89 -16.72 -4.76 -8.44
CA PRO A 89 -16.89 -6.18 -8.15
C PRO A 89 -15.80 -7.10 -8.75
N ASP A 90 -14.81 -6.56 -9.47
CA ASP A 90 -13.85 -7.34 -10.28
C ASP A 90 -12.37 -7.04 -9.99
N VAL A 91 -12.04 -6.31 -8.90
CA VAL A 91 -10.64 -6.06 -8.51
C VAL A 91 -10.30 -6.86 -7.25
N GLN A 92 -9.45 -7.87 -7.40
CA GLN A 92 -8.91 -8.67 -6.31
C GLN A 92 -8.20 -7.74 -5.30
N ARG A 93 -8.80 -7.52 -4.12
CA ARG A 93 -8.16 -6.78 -3.03
C ARG A 93 -6.89 -7.52 -2.60
N ALA A 94 -5.80 -6.79 -2.43
CA ALA A 94 -4.57 -7.33 -1.85
C ALA A 94 -4.87 -7.84 -0.42
N PRO A 95 -4.14 -8.85 0.05
CA PRO A 95 -4.29 -9.31 1.43
C PRO A 95 -4.08 -8.14 2.41
N PRO A 96 -4.72 -8.16 3.59
CA PRO A 96 -4.49 -7.15 4.61
C PRO A 96 -3.02 -7.23 5.08
N ILE A 97 -2.27 -6.14 4.91
CA ILE A 97 -0.85 -6.06 5.30
C ILE A 97 -0.69 -4.88 6.29
N PRO A 98 -0.10 -5.09 7.48
CA PRO A 98 0.24 -4.01 8.40
C PRO A 98 1.19 -3.00 7.78
N ALA A 99 1.00 -1.71 8.08
CA ALA A 99 1.83 -0.62 7.57
C ALA A 99 3.34 -0.83 7.83
N GLN A 100 3.68 -1.46 8.95
CA GLN A 100 5.08 -1.72 9.36
C GLN A 100 5.69 -2.97 8.71
N GLU A 101 4.88 -3.80 8.06
CA GLU A 101 5.30 -5.07 7.45
C GLU A 101 5.32 -5.01 5.92
N LEU A 102 5.17 -3.81 5.35
CA LEU A 102 5.27 -3.63 3.90
C LEU A 102 6.69 -3.98 3.42
N PRO A 103 6.83 -4.88 2.43
CA PRO A 103 8.14 -5.20 1.87
C PRO A 103 8.63 -4.08 0.94
N GLN A 104 9.94 -3.91 0.81
CA GLN A 104 10.56 -3.06 -0.25
C GLN A 104 9.92 -1.66 -0.38
N VAL A 105 9.81 -0.97 0.76
CA VAL A 105 9.21 0.36 0.83
C VAL A 105 10.20 1.39 0.28
N LEU A 106 9.78 2.10 -0.77
CA LEU A 106 10.59 3.10 -1.47
C LEU A 106 10.39 4.50 -0.90
N LYS A 107 9.16 4.85 -0.52
CA LYS A 107 8.85 6.13 0.14
C LYS A 107 7.61 5.99 1.02
N THR A 108 7.63 6.68 2.17
CA THR A 108 6.51 6.77 3.09
C THR A 108 6.31 8.20 3.54
N GLY A 109 5.08 8.55 3.91
CA GLY A 109 4.78 9.88 4.44
C GLY A 109 3.28 10.10 4.61
N TYR A 110 2.94 11.15 5.35
CA TYR A 110 1.54 11.55 5.49
C TYR A 110 1.13 12.43 4.33
N LEU A 111 0.07 12.04 3.63
CA LEU A 111 -0.53 12.81 2.56
C LEU A 111 -2.00 13.06 2.86
N GLU A 112 -2.53 14.18 2.37
CA GLU A 112 -3.96 14.42 2.32
C GLU A 112 -4.49 13.85 1.01
N LYS A 113 -5.24 12.74 1.05
CA LYS A 113 -5.90 12.13 -0.12
C LYS A 113 -7.27 12.75 -0.34
N ARG A 114 -7.58 13.14 -1.57
CA ARG A 114 -8.91 13.65 -1.93
C ARG A 114 -9.94 12.52 -2.02
N ARG A 115 -11.14 12.76 -1.48
CA ARG A 115 -12.29 11.86 -1.62
C ARG A 115 -12.80 11.88 -3.06
N LYS A 116 -13.28 10.72 -3.54
CA LYS A 116 -13.87 10.59 -4.89
C LYS A 116 -15.28 11.15 -4.92
N ASP A 117 -16.04 10.89 -3.87
CA ASP A 117 -17.38 11.42 -3.67
C ASP A 117 -17.30 12.78 -2.97
N HIS A 118 -18.02 13.77 -3.51
CA HIS A 118 -18.27 15.03 -2.82
C HIS A 118 -19.26 14.80 -1.68
N SER A 119 -18.90 13.95 -0.71
CA SER A 119 -19.67 13.80 0.53
C SER A 119 -19.77 15.19 1.16
N PHE A 120 -21.00 15.68 1.29
CA PHE A 120 -21.28 17.07 1.64
C PHE A 120 -20.87 17.40 3.09
N PHE A 121 -20.54 16.38 3.89
CA PHE A 121 -20.32 16.50 5.33
C PHE A 121 -18.94 15.99 5.79
N GLY A 122 -18.02 15.71 4.87
CA GLY A 122 -16.64 15.35 5.19
C GLY A 122 -15.64 16.36 4.65
N SER A 123 -14.47 16.45 5.28
CA SER A 123 -13.32 17.10 4.66
C SER A 123 -13.04 16.42 3.31
N GLU A 124 -13.06 17.20 2.23
CA GLU A 124 -12.72 16.73 0.88
C GLU A 124 -11.33 16.05 0.85
N TRP A 125 -10.46 16.46 1.75
CA TRP A 125 -9.10 15.98 1.94
C TRP A 125 -8.99 15.20 3.26
N GLN A 126 -8.52 13.95 3.18
CA GLN A 126 -8.34 13.07 4.34
C GLN A 126 -6.86 12.77 4.54
N LYS A 127 -6.36 13.03 5.76
CA LYS A 127 -4.99 12.65 6.12
C LYS A 127 -4.87 11.12 6.15
N ARG A 128 -3.91 10.60 5.41
CA ARG A 128 -3.58 9.18 5.29
C ARG A 128 -2.07 9.01 5.39
N TRP A 129 -1.63 7.92 6.03
CA TRP A 129 -0.25 7.49 5.93
C TRP A 129 -0.11 6.68 4.65
N CYS A 130 0.70 7.18 3.72
CA CYS A 130 0.90 6.59 2.41
C CYS A 130 2.27 5.92 2.33
N ALA A 131 2.33 4.79 1.65
CA ALA A 131 3.55 4.05 1.43
C ALA A 131 3.59 3.52 0.00
N LEU A 132 4.68 3.81 -0.71
CA LEU A 132 4.99 3.21 -2.00
C LEU A 132 5.89 2.00 -1.75
N SER A 133 5.38 0.81 -2.00
CA SER A 133 6.08 -0.47 -1.85
C SER A 133 6.16 -1.12 -3.23
N ASN A 134 7.37 -1.25 -3.77
CA ASN A 134 7.60 -1.60 -5.16
C ASN A 134 6.76 -0.73 -6.13
N ASN A 135 5.83 -1.34 -6.86
CA ASN A 135 4.89 -0.72 -7.80
C ASN A 135 3.47 -0.60 -7.23
N VAL A 136 3.26 -0.81 -5.93
CA VAL A 136 1.95 -0.71 -5.29
C VAL A 136 1.96 0.44 -4.30
N PHE A 137 0.98 1.33 -4.46
CA PHE A 137 0.75 2.43 -3.56
C PHE A 137 -0.30 2.03 -2.52
N TYR A 138 0.08 2.05 -1.25
CA TYR A 138 -0.78 1.75 -0.12
C TYR A 138 -1.12 3.02 0.65
N TYR A 139 -2.33 3.06 1.22
CA TYR A 139 -2.72 4.12 2.15
C TYR A 139 -3.47 3.57 3.37
N TYR A 140 -3.12 4.12 4.53
CA TYR A 140 -3.60 3.73 5.84
C TYR A 140 -4.19 4.94 6.58
N GLY A 141 -4.98 4.71 7.62
CA GLY A 141 -5.38 5.78 8.53
C GLY A 141 -4.16 6.32 9.28
N THR A 142 -3.34 5.41 9.81
CA THR A 142 -2.09 5.72 10.53
C THR A 142 -0.96 4.76 10.16
N GLU A 143 0.29 5.12 10.48
CA GLU A 143 1.47 4.26 10.28
C GLU A 143 1.47 2.97 11.14
N LYS A 144 0.54 2.84 12.10
CA LYS A 144 0.43 1.69 13.02
C LYS A 144 -0.74 0.78 12.68
N ASP A 145 -1.48 1.09 11.62
CA ASP A 145 -2.64 0.32 11.22
C ASP A 145 -2.21 -1.07 10.74
N LYS A 146 -2.95 -2.08 11.20
CA LYS A 146 -2.70 -3.49 10.82
C LYS A 146 -3.25 -3.86 9.44
N GLN A 147 -4.00 -2.97 8.82
CA GLN A 147 -4.65 -3.19 7.54
C GLN A 147 -4.73 -1.86 6.77
N GLN A 148 -4.42 -1.92 5.48
CA GLN A 148 -4.55 -0.79 4.57
C GLN A 148 -6.03 -0.42 4.36
N LYS A 149 -6.30 0.87 4.20
CA LYS A 149 -7.63 1.34 3.78
C LYS A 149 -7.85 1.07 2.29
N GLY A 150 -6.77 1.03 1.51
CA GLY A 150 -6.77 0.53 0.16
C GLY A 150 -5.37 0.58 -0.46
N GLU A 151 -5.30 0.02 -1.66
CA GLU A 151 -4.08 -0.08 -2.43
C GLU A 151 -4.38 0.00 -3.93
N PHE A 152 -3.40 0.43 -4.71
CA PHE A 152 -3.48 0.36 -6.17
C PHE A 152 -2.09 0.22 -6.79
N ALA A 153 -1.99 -0.57 -7.85
CA ALA A 153 -0.77 -0.67 -8.64
C ALA A 153 -0.60 0.61 -9.47
N ILE A 154 0.58 1.24 -9.36
CA ILE A 154 0.87 2.50 -10.08
C ILE A 154 1.15 2.27 -11.57
N ASP A 155 1.28 1.03 -12.01
CA ASP A 155 1.58 0.69 -13.40
C ASP A 155 0.60 1.33 -14.40
N GLY A 156 1.11 2.02 -15.41
CA GLY A 156 0.30 2.72 -16.42
C GLY A 156 -0.39 3.99 -15.92
N TYR A 157 -0.08 4.45 -14.71
CA TYR A 157 -0.46 5.79 -14.26
C TYR A 157 0.55 6.83 -14.75
N ILE A 158 0.05 8.05 -14.96
CA ILE A 158 0.83 9.25 -15.21
C ILE A 158 0.74 10.12 -13.96
N VAL A 159 1.89 10.59 -13.47
CA VAL A 159 2.00 11.38 -12.23
C VAL A 159 2.36 12.82 -12.55
N GLN A 160 1.56 13.77 -12.07
CA GLN A 160 1.72 15.19 -12.37
C GLN A 160 1.47 16.06 -11.14
N LEU A 161 2.23 17.16 -11.00
CA LEU A 161 1.93 18.24 -10.06
C LEU A 161 0.75 19.06 -10.58
N ILE A 162 -0.22 19.36 -9.70
CA ILE A 162 -1.44 20.09 -10.08
C ILE A 162 -1.72 21.20 -9.08
N ASN A 163 -1.57 22.44 -9.51
CA ASN A 163 -1.82 23.61 -8.67
C ASN A 163 -3.29 24.09 -8.63
N SER A 164 -4.19 23.43 -9.38
CA SER A 164 -5.61 23.79 -9.47
C SER A 164 -6.52 22.97 -8.56
N LEU A 165 -5.99 22.00 -7.80
CA LEU A 165 -6.80 21.14 -6.92
C LEU A 165 -7.31 21.87 -5.68
N ARG A 166 -6.63 22.93 -5.25
CA ARG A 166 -6.99 23.73 -4.08
C ARG A 166 -6.94 25.22 -4.39
N LYS A 167 -7.67 26.00 -3.60
CA LYS A 167 -7.68 27.47 -3.66
C LYS A 167 -6.95 28.13 -2.49
N ASP A 168 -6.42 27.34 -1.56
CA ASP A 168 -5.69 27.81 -0.39
C ASP A 168 -4.17 27.82 -0.63
N GLY A 169 -3.39 28.17 0.40
CA GLY A 169 -1.93 28.23 0.33
C GLY A 169 -1.23 26.88 0.09
N LYS A 170 -1.96 25.76 0.11
CA LYS A 170 -1.45 24.42 -0.18
C LYS A 170 -1.64 24.00 -1.65
N LYS A 171 -2.13 24.90 -2.49
CA LYS A 171 -2.35 24.63 -3.92
C LYS A 171 -1.09 24.10 -4.62
N ASP A 172 0.09 24.59 -4.26
CA ASP A 172 1.37 24.19 -4.88
C ASP A 172 1.95 22.91 -4.25
N CYS A 173 1.27 22.29 -3.28
CA CYS A 173 1.66 21.03 -2.63
C CYS A 173 0.89 19.82 -3.19
N CYS A 174 0.23 19.97 -4.33
CA CYS A 174 -0.76 19.02 -4.84
C CYS A 174 -0.24 18.24 -6.06
N PHE A 175 -0.54 16.95 -6.12
CA PHE A 175 -0.23 16.09 -7.26
C PHE A 175 -1.34 15.05 -7.50
N GLU A 176 -1.35 14.47 -8.69
CA GLU A 176 -2.31 13.43 -9.05
C GLU A 176 -1.69 12.28 -9.83
N LEU A 177 -2.32 11.10 -9.70
CA LEU A 177 -2.09 9.92 -10.50
C LEU A 177 -3.34 9.68 -11.35
N CYS A 178 -3.20 9.84 -12.66
CA CYS A 178 -4.27 9.62 -13.63
C CYS A 178 -3.90 8.50 -14.62
N ALA A 179 -4.90 7.74 -15.08
CA ALA A 179 -4.72 6.78 -16.17
C ALA A 179 -6.02 6.73 -17.01
N PRO A 180 -5.94 6.50 -18.33
CA PRO A 180 -7.12 6.57 -19.23
C PRO A 180 -8.30 5.68 -18.83
N GLU A 181 -8.02 4.52 -18.22
CA GLU A 181 -9.04 3.52 -17.85
C GLU A 181 -9.06 3.21 -16.35
N LYS A 182 -8.35 4.01 -15.53
CA LYS A 182 -8.26 3.77 -14.10
C LYS A 182 -8.75 4.96 -13.29
N ARG A 183 -8.97 4.70 -12.01
CA ARG A 183 -9.39 5.70 -11.03
C ARG A 183 -8.34 6.80 -10.91
N LEU A 184 -8.79 8.06 -10.91
CA LEU A 184 -7.99 9.24 -10.58
C LEU A 184 -7.72 9.29 -9.07
N TYR A 185 -6.45 9.41 -8.69
CA TYR A 185 -6.04 9.63 -7.30
C TYR A 185 -5.38 10.99 -7.16
N GLN A 186 -5.81 11.77 -6.17
CA GLN A 186 -5.36 13.14 -5.95
C GLN A 186 -4.86 13.29 -4.51
N PHE A 187 -3.69 13.91 -4.35
CA PHE A 187 -2.99 14.03 -3.09
C PHE A 187 -2.46 15.44 -2.88
N ALA A 188 -2.36 15.84 -1.61
CA ALA A 188 -1.67 17.05 -1.18
C ALA A 188 -0.66 16.70 -0.08
N ALA A 189 0.59 17.10 -0.29
CA ALA A 189 1.68 16.95 0.68
C ALA A 189 1.69 18.10 1.70
N ALA A 190 2.56 18.02 2.71
CA ALA A 190 2.69 19.08 3.70
C ALA A 190 3.40 20.32 3.11
N THR A 191 4.35 20.11 2.19
CA THR A 191 5.12 21.17 1.53
C THR A 191 5.21 20.94 0.01
N PRO A 192 5.50 21.98 -0.79
CA PRO A 192 5.72 21.83 -2.23
C PRO A 192 6.88 20.89 -2.56
N GLN A 193 7.97 20.99 -1.78
CA GLN A 193 9.14 20.12 -1.92
C GLN A 193 8.77 18.65 -1.68
N GLU A 194 7.97 18.35 -0.66
CA GLU A 194 7.53 16.97 -0.40
C GLU A 194 6.67 16.46 -1.56
N ALA A 195 5.80 17.30 -2.14
CA ALA A 195 5.02 16.93 -3.33
C ALA A 195 5.91 16.62 -4.53
N GLU A 196 6.94 17.44 -4.78
CA GLU A 196 7.94 17.19 -5.83
C GLU A 196 8.67 15.86 -5.60
N GLU A 197 9.15 15.59 -4.40
CA GLU A 197 9.82 14.32 -4.07
C GLU A 197 8.90 13.10 -4.27
N TRP A 198 7.61 13.22 -3.94
CA TRP A 198 6.64 12.15 -4.21
C TRP A 198 6.48 11.90 -5.70
N VAL A 199 6.36 12.97 -6.49
CA VAL A 199 6.22 12.88 -7.95
C VAL A 199 7.48 12.29 -8.58
N GLU A 200 8.66 12.74 -8.19
CA GLU A 200 9.94 12.22 -8.67
C GLU A 200 10.10 10.73 -8.36
N GLN A 201 9.82 10.32 -7.12
CA GLN A 201 9.93 8.92 -6.74
C GLN A 201 8.95 8.03 -7.51
N LEU A 202 7.70 8.48 -7.69
CA LEU A 202 6.71 7.73 -8.44
C LEU A 202 7.09 7.64 -9.93
N GLN A 203 7.53 8.75 -10.52
CA GLN A 203 7.99 8.76 -11.91
C GLN A 203 9.23 7.89 -12.12
N PHE A 204 10.15 7.85 -11.16
CA PHE A 204 11.31 6.97 -11.21
C PHE A 204 10.90 5.50 -11.28
N VAL A 205 9.99 5.06 -10.41
CA VAL A 205 9.51 3.66 -10.39
C VAL A 205 8.77 3.30 -11.68
N LEU A 206 7.97 4.23 -12.21
CA LEU A 206 7.26 4.03 -13.47
C LEU A 206 8.22 3.86 -14.66
N LYS A 207 9.26 4.71 -14.72
CA LYS A 207 10.28 4.67 -15.77
C LYS A 207 11.20 3.46 -15.66
N ASP A 208 11.65 3.12 -14.45
CA ASP A 208 12.54 1.97 -14.20
C ASP A 208 11.90 0.67 -14.69
N ARG A 209 10.59 0.51 -14.50
CA ARG A 209 9.85 -0.65 -14.99
C ARG A 209 9.62 -0.65 -16.50
N GLU A 210 9.45 0.53 -17.12
CA GLU A 210 9.40 0.67 -18.58
C GLU A 210 10.78 0.45 -19.22
N SER A 211 11.85 0.76 -18.49
CA SER A 211 13.26 0.66 -18.86
C SER A 211 13.88 -0.64 -18.37
N GLY A 212 13.42 -1.78 -18.87
CA GLY A 212 14.06 -3.09 -18.64
C GLY A 212 15.46 -3.25 -19.28
N MET A 213 16.26 -2.19 -19.38
CA MET A 213 17.61 -2.16 -19.96
C MET A 213 18.54 -1.41 -19.00
N ILE A 214 19.57 -2.12 -18.52
CA ILE A 214 20.73 -1.52 -17.85
C ILE A 214 21.36 -0.54 -18.85
N PRO A 215 21.59 0.74 -18.51
CA PRO A 215 22.46 1.58 -19.32
C PRO A 215 23.81 0.90 -19.38
N VAL A 216 24.19 0.39 -20.55
CA VAL A 216 25.58 0.06 -20.80
C VAL A 216 26.27 1.42 -20.84
N ASP A 217 27.14 1.68 -19.86
CA ASP A 217 28.02 2.84 -19.91
C ASP A 217 28.92 2.65 -21.14
N ASP A 218 28.51 3.21 -22.28
CA ASP A 218 29.23 3.24 -23.57
C ASP A 218 30.36 4.31 -23.54
N ASP A 219 31.09 4.40 -22.44
CA ASP A 219 32.30 5.22 -22.35
C ASP A 219 33.31 4.42 -21.52
N ASP A 220 34.14 3.63 -22.21
CA ASP A 220 35.57 3.39 -21.95
C ASP A 220 36.06 2.21 -22.83
N GLU A 221 36.03 2.39 -24.15
CA GLU A 221 36.80 1.53 -25.07
C GLU A 221 38.29 1.95 -25.02
N GLU A 222 38.93 1.81 -23.85
CA GLU A 222 40.39 1.79 -23.78
C GLU A 222 40.88 0.45 -24.35
N THR A 223 41.03 0.44 -25.67
CA THR A 223 41.73 -0.60 -26.41
C THR A 223 43.15 -0.67 -25.84
N TYR A 224 43.44 -1.69 -25.04
CA TYR A 224 44.78 -1.99 -24.56
C TYR A 224 45.75 -2.07 -25.75
N ASP A 225 46.66 -1.11 -25.82
CA ASP A 225 47.81 -1.07 -26.72
C ASP A 225 48.83 -2.10 -26.22
N ASP A 226 48.70 -3.35 -26.67
CA ASP A 226 49.66 -4.40 -26.35
C ASP A 226 50.85 -4.31 -27.32
N VAL A 227 52.01 -4.15 -26.72
CA VAL A 227 53.27 -3.71 -27.31
C VAL A 227 53.87 -4.68 -28.33
N ASP A 228 54.44 -4.07 -29.37
CA ASP A 228 55.43 -4.55 -30.35
C ASP A 228 56.23 -5.81 -29.97
N THR A 229 56.20 -6.82 -30.83
CA THR A 229 57.34 -7.73 -31.02
C THR A 229 57.49 -8.09 -32.51
N SER A 230 58.24 -7.25 -33.23
CA SER A 230 59.26 -7.60 -34.23
C SER A 230 59.27 -9.02 -34.83
N VAL A 231 59.29 -9.12 -36.16
CA VAL A 231 60.44 -9.54 -36.99
C VAL A 231 59.96 -9.89 -38.41
N ASP A 232 60.50 -9.17 -39.40
CA ASP A 232 60.48 -9.52 -40.81
C ASP A 232 60.99 -10.95 -41.06
N THR A 233 60.17 -11.81 -41.67
CA THR A 233 60.69 -12.98 -42.40
C THR A 233 59.84 -13.32 -43.63
N ASN A 234 60.40 -12.93 -44.77
CA ASN A 234 60.10 -13.47 -46.08
C ASN A 234 60.61 -14.92 -46.18
N VAL A 235 59.72 -15.92 -46.06
CA VAL A 235 59.95 -17.27 -46.63
C VAL A 235 58.64 -17.89 -47.11
N LYS A 236 58.61 -18.19 -48.42
CA LYS A 236 57.60 -18.98 -49.13
C LYS A 236 57.62 -20.46 -48.68
N THR A 237 56.43 -21.09 -48.70
CA THR A 237 56.18 -22.54 -48.90
C THR A 237 56.78 -23.46 -47.83
N PHE A 238 56.06 -24.39 -47.20
CA PHE A 238 55.52 -25.63 -47.78
C PHE A 238 54.31 -26.14 -46.96
N GLN A 239 53.31 -26.69 -47.66
CA GLN A 239 52.27 -27.54 -47.10
C GLN A 239 52.86 -28.89 -46.70
N THR A 240 52.53 -29.38 -45.50
CA THR A 240 52.59 -30.81 -45.16
C THR A 240 51.52 -31.17 -44.14
N ASN A 241 50.54 -31.93 -44.62
CA ASN A 241 49.80 -33.06 -44.05
C ASN A 241 49.62 -33.23 -42.53
N GLN A 242 48.38 -33.60 -42.22
CA GLN A 242 47.82 -34.18 -41.00
C GLN A 242 48.61 -35.40 -40.49
N GLU A 243 48.65 -35.59 -39.16
CA GLU A 243 48.24 -36.84 -38.45
C GLU A 243 48.18 -36.61 -36.90
N PRO A 244 47.54 -37.52 -36.13
CA PRO A 244 46.72 -37.22 -34.94
C PRO A 244 47.53 -37.29 -33.63
N ILE A 245 46.99 -36.71 -32.55
CA ILE A 245 47.56 -36.86 -31.21
C ILE A 245 46.57 -37.64 -30.33
N ASP A 246 47.06 -38.82 -29.95
CA ASP A 246 46.67 -39.82 -28.96
C ASP A 246 45.50 -39.57 -28.01
N ASP A 247 44.62 -40.57 -28.00
CA ASP A 247 43.85 -41.05 -26.85
C ASP A 247 44.81 -41.48 -25.74
N ASP A 248 44.86 -40.78 -24.59
CA ASP A 248 45.32 -41.31 -23.28
C ASP A 248 45.24 -40.24 -22.16
N ILE A 249 44.03 -39.69 -21.92
CA ILE A 249 43.75 -38.99 -20.65
C ILE A 249 42.48 -39.59 -20.05
N TYR A 250 42.65 -40.70 -19.35
CA TYR A 250 41.72 -41.15 -18.33
C TYR A 250 42.53 -41.71 -17.14
N GLU A 251 42.51 -40.99 -16.02
CA GLU A 251 43.13 -41.42 -14.78
C GLU A 251 42.04 -42.09 -13.92
N GLU A 252 42.04 -43.43 -13.88
CA GLU A 252 41.16 -44.23 -13.02
C GLU A 252 41.58 -44.09 -11.55
N LEU A 253 40.66 -43.62 -10.71
CA LEU A 253 40.81 -43.57 -9.25
C LEU A 253 40.55 -44.96 -8.65
N PRO A 254 41.39 -45.48 -7.74
CA PRO A 254 41.20 -46.79 -7.15
C PRO A 254 40.01 -46.81 -6.17
N GLU A 255 39.14 -47.80 -6.32
CA GLU A 255 38.05 -48.15 -5.40
C GLU A 255 38.60 -48.93 -4.19
N GLU A 256 38.36 -48.44 -2.97
CA GLU A 256 38.45 -49.25 -1.75
C GLU A 256 37.08 -49.27 -1.03
N GLU A 257 36.39 -50.40 -1.12
CA GLU A 257 35.42 -50.89 -0.14
C GLU A 257 36.22 -51.48 1.06
N GLU A 258 35.83 -51.51 2.34
CA GLU A 258 34.51 -51.69 2.94
C GLU A 258 34.59 -51.48 4.49
N ASN A 259 33.47 -51.03 5.09
CA ASN A 259 32.94 -51.29 6.43
C ASN A 259 33.67 -50.91 7.75
N SER A 260 33.03 -50.04 8.56
CA SER A 260 32.45 -50.42 9.88
C SER A 260 31.87 -49.23 10.70
N SER A 261 30.59 -49.38 11.11
CA SER A 261 29.94 -48.93 12.37
C SER A 261 30.19 -47.53 13.01
N VAL A 262 29.13 -46.68 12.97
CA VAL A 262 28.52 -45.73 13.97
C VAL A 262 29.26 -45.49 15.33
N PRO A 263 29.17 -44.31 16.02
CA PRO A 263 28.11 -43.29 15.94
C PRO A 263 28.50 -41.80 16.09
N ILE A 264 27.45 -40.99 15.93
CA ILE A 264 27.31 -39.54 16.08
C ILE A 264 27.82 -39.05 17.44
N ALA A 265 28.72 -38.05 17.44
CA ALA A 265 29.08 -37.26 18.61
C ALA A 265 28.70 -35.79 18.36
N SER A 266 27.66 -35.33 19.05
CA SER A 266 27.36 -33.92 19.24
C SER A 266 28.03 -33.44 20.53
N SER A 267 28.91 -32.45 20.39
CA SER A 267 29.44 -31.57 21.43
C SER A 267 29.00 -30.15 21.05
N SER A 268 28.50 -29.25 21.87
CA SER A 268 28.40 -29.09 23.32
C SER A 268 27.28 -28.06 23.56
N ILE A 269 26.71 -28.00 24.75
CA ILE A 269 26.54 -26.78 25.57
C ILE A 269 25.93 -27.23 26.91
N GLU A 270 26.73 -27.07 27.96
CA GLU A 270 26.33 -27.16 29.36
C GLU A 270 25.36 -26.03 29.73
N VAL A 271 24.28 -26.37 30.42
CA VAL A 271 23.58 -25.41 31.28
C VAL A 271 23.20 -26.10 32.59
N GLU A 272 24.09 -26.06 33.57
CA GLU A 272 23.72 -26.24 34.98
C GLU A 272 23.16 -24.93 35.53
N LYS A 273 21.90 -24.95 35.99
CA LYS A 273 21.56 -24.48 37.34
C LYS A 273 20.15 -24.89 37.74
N MET A 274 20.10 -25.83 38.68
CA MET A 274 18.95 -26.09 39.56
C MET A 274 18.68 -24.89 40.47
N SER A 275 17.43 -24.48 40.57
CA SER A 275 16.87 -23.99 41.83
C SER A 275 15.40 -24.39 41.89
N GLN A 276 15.14 -25.53 42.53
CA GLN A 276 13.85 -25.80 43.14
C GLN A 276 13.86 -25.11 44.51
N HIS A 277 12.87 -24.26 44.78
CA HIS A 277 12.19 -24.21 46.07
C HIS A 277 10.73 -23.85 45.81
N ASN A 278 9.88 -24.82 46.11
CA ASN A 278 8.44 -24.71 46.18
C ASN A 278 8.02 -24.32 47.60
N SER A 279 6.82 -23.75 47.69
CA SER A 279 5.90 -23.68 48.83
C SER A 279 6.00 -22.48 49.79
N GLY A 280 4.92 -21.68 49.80
CA GLY A 280 4.10 -21.62 51.01
C GLY A 280 3.64 -20.23 51.47
N SER A 281 2.30 -20.08 51.54
CA SER A 281 1.49 -19.13 52.33
C SER A 281 1.25 -17.73 51.74
N LEU A 282 0.06 -17.42 51.21
CA LEU A 282 -1.24 -17.12 51.86
C LEU A 282 -1.24 -15.93 52.84
N THR A 283 -2.02 -14.93 52.43
CA THR A 283 -2.97 -14.08 53.18
C THR A 283 -2.45 -13.09 54.22
N GLY A 284 -2.77 -11.82 53.94
CA GLY A 284 -2.79 -10.67 54.84
C GLY A 284 -3.28 -9.46 54.06
#